data_AF-A0A811ZFZ2-F1
#
_entry.id   AF-A0A811ZFZ2-F1
#
_cell.length_a   1.000
_cell.length_b   1.000
_cell.length_c   1.000
_cell.angle_alpha   90.00
_cell.angle_beta   90.00
_cell.angle_gamma   90.00
#
_symmetry.space_group_name_H-M   'P 1'
#
loop_
_entity.id
_entity.type
_entity.pdbx_description
1 polymer ?
#
loop_
_entity_poly.entity_id
_entity_poly.type
_entity_poly.pdbx_seq_one_letter_code
_entity_poly.pdbx_strand_id
1 'polypeptide(L)'
;MGDLWLLLFLPLSLAAFHGVKGCLECDPKFTEDIRSLLAKLIPSEVPGRIHLLERQIKEMIRLSFKVSHRDKMLRVLAVQKVTKLRTWLKNELYKLGNETFKGAFILQGKLLDVRQNLESKLKEILKNFSEVACSEDCVVIEGPVLDCWTCLRITSRCFRGEYCGEEDSRKAENREIALFLILLAEVVILGSALLLFHICVSHRRKMKAIRRSLKKYLEKKLEELMGMTDDKMDDFGIRK
;
A
#
# COMPACT_ATOMS: atom_id res chain seq x y z
N MET A 1 1.34 -16.30 -24.56
CA MET A 1 2.51 -15.42 -24.35
C MET A 1 2.02 -13.98 -24.19
N GLY A 2 1.52 -13.62 -23.01
CA GLY A 2 0.95 -12.29 -22.74
C GLY A 2 1.05 -11.88 -21.28
N ASP A 3 1.05 -12.86 -20.36
CA ASP A 3 1.12 -12.61 -18.91
C ASP A 3 2.55 -12.37 -18.37
N LEU A 4 3.59 -12.58 -19.17
CA LEU A 4 4.98 -12.47 -18.71
C LEU A 4 5.47 -11.02 -18.64
N TRP A 5 4.84 -10.09 -19.36
CA TRP A 5 5.23 -8.67 -19.38
C TRP A 5 4.72 -7.88 -18.18
N LEU A 6 3.58 -8.26 -17.60
CA LEU A 6 3.03 -7.61 -16.39
C LEU A 6 3.83 -7.93 -15.12
N LEU A 7 4.52 -9.07 -15.09
CA LEU A 7 5.38 -9.49 -13.98
C LEU A 7 6.76 -8.81 -13.97
N LEU A 8 7.19 -8.21 -15.08
CA LEU A 8 8.50 -7.55 -15.21
C LEU A 8 8.51 -6.10 -14.70
N PHE A 9 7.36 -5.44 -14.57
CA PHE A 9 7.25 -4.07 -14.03
C PHE A 9 6.92 -4.01 -12.53
N LEU A 10 6.47 -5.13 -11.94
CA LEU A 10 6.21 -5.25 -10.50
C LEU A 10 7.46 -5.16 -9.59
N PRO A 11 8.68 -5.63 -9.98
CA PRO A 11 9.82 -5.63 -9.06
C PRO A 11 10.50 -4.27 -8.92
N LEU A 12 10.41 -3.38 -9.93
CA LEU A 12 11.08 -2.08 -9.89
C LEU A 12 10.44 -1.10 -8.90
N SER A 13 9.13 -1.24 -8.62
CA SER A 13 8.43 -0.41 -7.63
C SER A 13 8.69 -0.87 -6.19
N LEU A 14 9.08 -2.12 -5.97
CA LEU A 14 9.42 -2.68 -4.65
C LEU A 14 10.84 -2.32 -4.19
N ALA A 15 11.79 -2.12 -5.12
CA ALA A 15 13.16 -1.78 -4.79
C ALA A 15 13.34 -0.33 -4.24
N ALA A 16 12.41 0.58 -4.55
CA ALA A 16 12.45 1.97 -4.08
C ALA A 16 12.03 2.14 -2.61
N PHE A 17 11.46 1.12 -1.97
CA PHE A 17 11.05 1.17 -0.56
C PHE A 17 12.11 0.59 0.40
N HIS A 18 13.27 0.18 -0.10
CA HIS A 18 14.39 -0.21 0.76
C HIS A 18 15.10 1.03 1.30
N GLY A 19 14.87 1.34 2.59
CA GLY A 19 15.80 2.19 3.36
C GLY A 19 15.26 3.54 3.84
N VAL A 20 13.95 3.80 3.72
CA VAL A 20 13.37 5.02 4.30
C VAL A 20 13.30 4.88 5.83
N LYS A 21 14.02 5.75 6.54
CA LYS A 21 14.12 5.77 8.00
C LYS A 21 13.15 6.80 8.61
N GLY A 22 12.90 6.70 9.91
CA GLY A 22 12.30 7.78 10.70
C GLY A 22 13.34 8.69 11.35
N CYS A 23 12.92 9.89 11.79
CA CYS A 23 13.84 10.90 12.32
C CYS A 23 14.72 10.40 13.48
N LEU A 24 14.15 9.57 14.37
CA LEU A 24 14.85 9.00 15.52
C LEU A 24 15.81 7.87 15.12
N GLU A 25 15.52 7.15 14.03
CA GLU A 25 16.39 6.09 13.48
C GLU A 25 17.67 6.63 12.85
N CYS A 26 17.70 7.92 12.53
CA CYS A 26 18.90 8.59 12.05
C CYS A 26 19.93 8.89 13.16
N ASP A 27 19.52 8.81 14.43
CA ASP A 27 20.43 8.90 15.56
C ASP A 27 20.76 7.48 16.05
N PRO A 28 21.95 6.91 15.74
CA PRO A 28 22.26 5.53 16.11
C PRO A 28 22.19 5.29 17.63
N LYS A 29 22.47 6.32 18.44
CA LYS A 29 22.36 6.23 19.90
C LYS A 29 20.92 6.03 20.36
N PHE A 30 19.93 6.47 19.60
CA PHE A 30 18.53 6.24 19.92
C PHE A 30 18.22 4.75 19.97
N THR A 31 18.60 3.99 18.94
CA THR A 31 18.33 2.54 18.89
C THR A 31 19.07 1.80 20.02
N GLU A 32 20.30 2.20 20.33
CA GLU A 32 21.08 1.64 21.44
C GLU A 32 20.44 1.93 22.81
N ASP A 33 20.03 3.18 23.03
CA ASP A 33 19.35 3.61 24.25
C ASP A 33 18.03 2.84 24.44
N ILE A 34 17.22 2.67 23.38
CA ILE A 34 15.96 1.93 23.46
C ILE A 34 16.18 0.45 23.77
N ARG A 35 17.14 -0.20 23.11
CA ARG A 35 17.47 -1.60 23.41
C ARG A 35 17.91 -1.76 24.86
N SER A 36 18.83 -0.92 25.33
CA SER A 36 19.39 -1.03 26.68
C SER A 36 18.37 -0.69 27.78
N LEU A 37 17.54 0.34 27.58
CA LEU A 37 16.53 0.75 28.54
C LEU A 37 15.39 -0.28 28.63
N LEU A 38 14.85 -0.73 27.49
CA LEU A 38 13.79 -1.73 27.50
C LEU A 38 14.27 -3.06 28.11
N ALA A 39 15.53 -3.46 27.85
CA ALA A 39 16.10 -4.65 28.48
C ALA A 39 16.14 -4.56 30.02
N LYS A 40 16.35 -3.37 30.57
CA LYS A 40 16.34 -3.14 32.02
C LYS A 40 14.93 -3.13 32.63
N LEU A 41 13.90 -2.80 31.85
CA LEU A 41 12.51 -2.77 32.31
C LEU A 41 11.89 -4.16 32.53
N ILE A 42 12.41 -5.18 31.84
CA ILE A 42 11.83 -6.53 31.83
C ILE A 42 12.76 -7.48 32.59
N PRO A 43 12.34 -7.97 33.78
CA PRO A 43 13.12 -8.94 34.56
C PRO A 43 13.45 -10.19 33.74
N SER A 44 14.60 -10.81 34.03
CA SER A 44 15.10 -12.00 33.32
C SER A 44 14.16 -13.20 33.41
N GLU A 45 13.36 -13.27 34.48
CA GLU A 45 12.49 -14.39 34.84
C GLU A 45 11.19 -14.40 34.04
N VAL A 46 10.89 -13.34 33.28
CA VAL A 46 9.67 -13.23 32.49
C VAL A 46 9.69 -14.24 31.33
N PRO A 47 8.70 -15.15 31.23
CA PRO A 47 8.61 -16.07 30.09
C PRO A 47 8.48 -15.32 28.77
N GLY A 48 9.24 -15.75 27.76
CA GLY A 48 9.21 -15.10 26.43
C GLY A 48 9.81 -13.69 26.39
N ARG A 49 10.64 -13.31 27.36
CA ARG A 49 11.30 -11.99 27.46
C ARG A 49 11.92 -11.51 26.16
N ILE A 50 12.65 -12.37 25.44
CA ILE A 50 13.34 -12.01 24.19
C ILE A 50 12.33 -11.53 23.15
N HIS A 51 11.30 -12.33 22.89
CA HIS A 51 10.24 -11.96 21.94
C HIS A 51 9.53 -10.67 22.39
N LEU A 52 9.27 -10.51 23.69
CA LEU A 52 8.63 -9.30 24.20
C LEU A 52 9.50 -8.06 23.93
N LEU A 53 10.80 -8.12 24.24
CA LEU A 53 11.74 -7.04 24.00
C LEU A 53 11.84 -6.69 22.52
N GLU A 54 12.05 -7.69 21.65
CA GLU A 54 12.15 -7.48 20.21
C GLU A 54 10.91 -6.79 19.65
N ARG A 55 9.72 -7.21 20.08
CA ARG A 55 8.46 -6.58 19.69
C ARG A 55 8.43 -5.12 20.14
N GLN A 56 8.74 -4.81 21.40
CA GLN A 56 8.68 -3.44 21.91
C GLN A 56 9.71 -2.53 21.27
N ILE A 57 10.94 -3.02 21.05
CA ILE A 57 11.99 -2.29 20.34
C ILE A 57 11.52 -1.93 18.93
N LYS A 58 11.00 -2.92 18.18
CA LYS A 58 10.52 -2.72 16.81
C LYS A 58 9.38 -1.70 16.75
N GLU A 59 8.42 -1.79 17.67
CA GLU A 59 7.28 -0.88 17.74
C GLU A 59 7.69 0.57 18.07
N MET A 60 8.63 0.74 19.00
CA MET A 60 9.15 2.07 19.37
C MET A 60 9.91 2.73 18.21
N ILE A 61 10.72 1.95 17.49
CA ILE A 61 11.50 2.41 16.34
C ILE A 61 10.57 2.81 15.18
N ARG A 62 9.64 1.92 14.82
CA ARG A 62 8.73 2.09 13.67
C ARG A 62 7.81 3.31 13.80
N LEU A 63 7.56 3.75 15.03
CA LEU A 63 6.73 4.92 15.29
C LEU A 63 7.27 6.18 14.59
N SER A 64 8.59 6.36 14.61
CA SER A 64 9.23 7.54 14.03
C SER A 64 9.09 7.57 12.50
N PHE A 65 9.16 6.41 11.87
CA PHE A 65 8.86 6.20 10.45
C PHE A 65 7.39 6.52 10.13
N LYS A 66 6.44 6.01 10.92
CA LYS A 66 4.99 6.19 10.69
C LYS A 66 4.58 7.68 10.62
N VAL A 67 5.17 8.53 11.45
CA VAL A 67 4.84 9.96 11.50
C VAL A 67 5.45 10.71 10.32
N SER A 68 6.76 10.56 10.10
CA SER A 68 7.50 11.34 9.10
C SER A 68 7.26 10.89 7.65
N HIS A 69 6.79 9.67 7.42
CA HIS A 69 6.54 9.14 6.08
C HIS A 69 5.15 9.49 5.52
N ARG A 70 4.15 9.70 6.37
CA ARG A 70 2.77 9.93 5.92
C ARG A 70 2.59 11.25 5.19
N ASP A 71 3.42 12.23 5.52
CA ASP A 71 3.31 13.59 5.04
C ASP A 71 4.73 14.11 4.75
N LYS A 72 4.95 14.53 3.51
CA LYS A 72 6.26 15.07 3.07
C LYS A 72 6.64 16.34 3.81
N MET A 73 5.65 17.08 4.33
CA MET A 73 5.91 18.22 5.20
C MET A 73 6.62 17.81 6.48
N LEU A 74 6.41 16.58 6.97
CA LEU A 74 6.99 16.06 8.21
C LEU A 74 8.30 15.30 7.99
N ARG A 75 8.98 15.54 6.87
CA ARG A 75 10.20 14.83 6.47
C ARG A 75 11.48 15.39 7.10
N VAL A 76 11.51 16.68 7.42
CA VAL A 76 12.73 17.36 7.87
C VAL A 76 12.61 17.81 9.32
N LEU A 77 13.71 17.71 10.08
CA LEU A 77 13.75 18.14 11.48
C LEU A 77 15.15 18.57 11.91
N ALA A 78 15.26 19.64 12.71
CA ALA A 78 16.54 20.00 13.31
C ALA A 78 17.12 18.86 14.17
N VAL A 79 18.43 18.59 14.00
CA VAL A 79 19.15 17.53 14.74
C VAL A 79 19.03 17.72 16.27
N GLN A 80 19.02 18.96 16.74
CA GLN A 80 18.85 19.27 18.16
C GLN A 80 17.48 18.81 18.68
N LYS A 81 16.41 18.93 17.88
CA LYS A 81 15.06 18.50 18.27
C LYS A 81 14.97 16.99 18.36
N VAL A 82 15.60 16.26 17.44
CA VAL A 82 15.75 14.79 17.51
C VAL A 82 16.46 14.39 18.81
N THR A 83 17.54 15.09 19.16
CA THR A 83 18.30 14.84 20.40
C THR A 83 17.44 15.08 21.65
N LYS A 84 16.66 16.17 21.68
CA LYS A 84 15.72 16.48 22.77
C LYS A 84 14.65 15.39 22.91
N LEU A 85 14.12 14.89 21.80
CA LEU A 85 13.12 13.83 21.81
C LEU A 85 13.68 12.49 22.31
N ARG A 86 14.92 12.14 21.91
CA ARG A 86 15.65 10.99 22.48
C ARG A 86 15.78 11.14 23.99
N THR A 87 16.25 12.29 24.48
CA THR A 87 16.42 12.52 25.93
C THR A 87 15.10 12.44 26.68
N TRP A 88 14.02 13.00 26.14
CA TRP A 88 12.68 12.88 26.72
C TRP A 88 12.26 11.42 26.85
N LEU A 89 12.40 10.63 25.78
CA LEU A 89 12.02 9.22 25.81
C LEU A 89 12.86 8.40 26.79
N LYS A 90 14.17 8.68 26.89
CA LYS A 90 15.03 8.06 27.92
C LYS A 90 14.50 8.32 29.32
N ASN A 91 14.07 9.55 29.60
CA ASN A 91 13.54 9.92 30.91
C ASN A 91 12.21 9.21 31.20
N GLU A 92 11.32 9.09 30.21
CA GLU A 92 10.06 8.35 30.37
C GLU A 92 10.29 6.86 30.65
N LEU A 93 11.21 6.23 29.90
CA LEU A 93 11.58 4.83 30.16
C LEU A 93 12.28 4.67 31.51
N TYR A 94 13.10 5.64 31.93
CA TYR A 94 13.75 5.60 33.25
C TYR A 94 12.73 5.70 34.39
N LYS A 95 11.72 6.57 34.27
CA LYS A 95 10.62 6.64 35.25
C LYS A 95 9.90 5.29 35.36
N LEU A 96 9.59 4.65 34.23
CA LEU A 96 8.98 3.32 34.22
C LEU A 96 9.87 2.26 34.89
N GLY A 97 11.19 2.38 34.77
CA GLY A 97 12.15 1.45 35.38
C GLY A 97 12.29 1.59 36.89
N ASN A 98 11.96 2.76 37.43
CA ASN A 98 11.97 2.99 38.88
C ASN A 98 10.69 2.50 39.57
N GLU A 99 9.65 2.18 38.81
CA GLU A 99 8.42 1.61 39.34
C GLU A 99 8.56 0.10 39.59
N THR A 100 7.86 -0.40 40.60
CA THR A 100 7.80 -1.85 40.83
C THR A 100 7.18 -2.56 39.63
N PHE A 101 7.81 -3.62 39.15
CA PHE A 101 7.28 -4.44 38.06
C PHE A 101 5.97 -5.12 38.49
N LYS A 102 4.88 -4.83 37.77
CA LYS A 102 3.53 -5.37 38.06
C LYS A 102 3.07 -6.46 37.08
N GLY A 103 3.98 -6.97 36.24
CA GLY A 103 3.67 -7.96 35.20
C GLY A 103 3.74 -7.41 33.78
N ALA A 104 3.87 -8.34 32.82
CA ALA A 104 4.11 -8.02 31.41
C ALA A 104 2.97 -7.23 30.75
N PHE A 105 1.70 -7.57 31.05
CA PHE A 105 0.55 -6.87 30.47
C PHE A 105 0.46 -5.41 30.91
N ILE A 106 0.69 -5.13 32.20
CA ILE A 106 0.68 -3.76 32.72
C ILE A 106 1.82 -2.95 32.11
N LEU A 107 3.01 -3.55 31.99
CA LEU A 107 4.15 -2.89 31.32
C LEU A 107 3.84 -2.59 29.85
N GLN A 108 3.23 -3.51 29.11
CA GLN A 108 2.84 -3.29 27.72
C GLN A 108 1.85 -2.13 27.58
N GLY A 109 0.88 -2.00 28.50
CA GLY A 109 -0.04 -0.87 28.55
C GLY A 109 0.69 0.46 28.77
N LYS A 110 1.64 0.52 29.71
CA LYS A 110 2.45 1.72 29.95
C LYS A 110 3.36 2.07 28.77
N LEU A 111 3.96 1.07 28.13
CA LEU A 111 4.76 1.27 26.91
C LEU A 111 3.90 1.70 25.72
N LEU A 112 2.63 1.31 25.67
CA LEU A 112 1.68 1.84 24.68
C LEU A 112 1.43 3.33 24.89
N ASP A 113 1.20 3.77 26.13
CA ASP A 113 1.03 5.19 26.47
C ASP A 113 2.28 6.01 26.10
N VAL A 114 3.48 5.54 26.48
CA VAL A 114 4.75 6.19 26.08
C VAL A 114 4.87 6.29 24.57
N ARG A 115 4.50 5.25 23.82
CA ARG A 115 4.51 5.28 22.35
C ARG A 115 3.53 6.29 21.79
N GLN A 116 2.29 6.35 22.29
CA GLN A 116 1.30 7.32 21.82
C GLN A 116 1.76 8.77 22.11
N ASN A 117 2.36 9.00 23.28
CA ASN A 117 2.94 10.29 23.66
C ASN A 117 4.17 10.65 22.81
N LEU A 118 4.99 9.67 22.44
CA LEU A 118 6.09 9.88 21.50
C LEU A 118 5.57 10.24 20.10
N GLU A 119 4.49 9.60 19.64
CA GLU A 119 3.87 9.84 18.33
C GLU A 119 3.35 11.27 18.23
N SER A 120 2.59 11.69 19.25
CA SER A 120 2.02 13.04 19.32
C SER A 120 3.11 14.11 19.38
N LYS A 121 4.10 13.95 20.26
CA LYS A 121 5.24 14.88 20.38
C LYS A 121 6.05 14.98 19.10
N LEU A 122 6.36 13.85 18.47
CA LEU A 122 7.10 13.86 17.21
C LEU A 122 6.32 14.58 16.12
N LYS A 123 5.02 14.29 15.99
CA LYS A 123 4.14 14.94 15.00
C LYS A 123 4.05 16.45 15.24
N GLU A 124 3.87 16.87 16.48
CA GLU A 124 3.79 18.28 16.86
C GLU A 124 5.11 19.01 16.58
N ILE A 125 6.25 18.43 17.00
CA ILE A 125 7.57 19.01 16.76
C ILE A 125 7.85 19.15 15.26
N LEU A 126 7.50 18.14 14.46
CA LEU A 126 7.66 18.19 13.01
C LEU A 126 6.77 19.26 12.40
N LYS A 127 5.48 19.32 12.78
CA LYS A 127 4.54 20.34 12.28
C LYS A 127 5.04 21.75 12.58
N ASN A 128 5.40 22.03 13.84
CA ASN A 128 5.90 23.34 14.25
C ASN A 128 7.22 23.68 13.55
N PHE A 129 8.08 22.69 13.31
CA PHE A 129 9.31 22.88 12.55
C PHE A 129 9.02 23.28 11.11
N SER A 130 8.13 22.55 10.43
CA SER A 130 7.77 22.81 9.04
C SER A 130 7.07 24.15 8.87
N GLU A 131 6.17 24.53 9.77
CA GLU A 131 5.52 25.85 9.76
C GLU A 131 6.53 27.00 9.79
N VAL A 132 7.56 26.90 10.63
CA VAL A 132 8.65 27.89 10.68
C VAL A 132 9.53 27.81 9.44
N ALA A 133 9.98 26.61 9.07
CA ALA A 133 10.94 26.41 7.98
C ALA A 133 10.38 26.73 6.58
N CYS A 134 9.05 26.74 6.45
CA CYS A 134 8.30 27.03 5.23
C CYS A 134 7.62 28.41 5.22
N SER A 135 7.74 29.18 6.31
CA SER A 135 7.25 30.56 6.35
C SER A 135 8.02 31.46 5.37
N GLU A 136 7.38 32.52 4.89
CA GLU A 136 8.02 33.48 3.97
C GLU A 136 9.28 34.11 4.58
N ASP A 137 9.21 34.48 5.86
CA ASP A 137 10.32 35.08 6.60
C ASP A 137 11.36 34.05 7.06
N CYS A 138 11.01 32.76 7.06
CA CYS A 138 11.83 31.62 7.48
C CYS A 138 12.86 31.99 8.57
N VAL A 139 12.36 32.15 9.79
CA VAL A 139 13.21 32.55 10.92
C VAL A 139 14.34 31.53 11.10
N VAL A 140 15.57 32.03 11.30
CA VAL A 140 16.80 31.23 11.38
C VAL A 140 16.63 30.06 12.35
N ILE A 141 16.57 28.86 11.78
CA ILE A 141 16.61 27.61 12.53
C ILE A 141 18.06 27.35 12.95
N GLU A 142 18.28 27.16 14.25
CA GLU A 142 19.61 26.86 14.79
C GLU A 142 20.05 25.43 14.46
N GLY A 143 21.21 25.32 13.83
CA GLY A 143 21.91 24.05 13.58
C GLY A 143 21.50 23.33 12.29
N PRO A 144 22.12 22.17 12.02
CA PRO A 144 21.82 21.38 10.83
C PRO A 144 20.42 20.75 10.90
N VAL A 145 19.77 20.72 9.75
CA VAL A 145 18.49 20.02 9.56
C VAL A 145 18.79 18.59 9.11
N LEU A 146 17.97 17.64 9.54
CA LEU A 146 18.05 16.25 9.16
C LEU A 146 16.88 15.93 8.22
N ASP A 147 17.18 15.33 7.07
CA ASP A 147 16.18 14.60 6.31
C ASP A 147 15.94 13.25 6.97
N CYS A 148 14.77 13.06 7.56
CA CYS A 148 14.46 11.87 8.34
C CYS A 148 14.44 10.59 7.49
N TRP A 149 14.14 10.71 6.20
CA TRP A 149 14.02 9.55 5.31
C TRP A 149 15.38 8.99 4.91
N THR A 150 16.32 9.88 4.61
CA THR A 150 17.67 9.54 4.11
C THR A 150 18.75 9.62 5.19
N CYS A 151 18.42 10.21 6.34
CA CYS A 151 19.35 10.58 7.41
C CYS A 151 20.48 11.51 6.96
N LEU A 152 20.30 12.23 5.85
CA LEU A 152 21.25 13.22 5.37
C LEU A 152 21.09 14.53 6.15
N ARG A 153 22.22 15.16 6.47
CA ARG A 153 22.23 16.48 7.07
C ARG A 153 22.17 17.54 5.98
N ILE A 154 21.19 18.41 6.10
CA ILE A 154 20.93 19.54 5.22
C ILE A 154 21.36 20.81 5.95
N THR A 155 22.09 21.67 5.26
CA THR A 155 22.53 22.98 5.77
C THR A 155 21.54 24.10 5.47
N SER A 156 20.58 23.87 4.57
CA SER A 156 19.48 24.80 4.32
C SER A 156 18.64 24.99 5.59
N ARG A 157 18.25 26.24 5.81
CA ARG A 157 17.39 26.64 6.93
C ARG A 157 15.94 26.84 6.49
N CYS A 158 15.75 27.10 5.20
CA CYS A 158 14.46 27.39 4.59
C CYS A 158 14.15 26.37 3.52
N PHE A 159 12.89 25.96 3.46
CA PHE A 159 12.40 24.96 2.54
C PHE A 159 11.26 25.54 1.71
N ARG A 160 11.06 24.97 0.51
CA ARG A 160 9.98 25.29 -0.43
C ARG A 160 9.56 24.00 -1.16
N GLY A 161 8.50 24.05 -1.96
CA GLY A 161 8.03 22.91 -2.73
C GLY A 161 7.43 21.81 -1.86
N GLU A 162 7.73 20.54 -2.20
CA GLU A 162 7.12 19.37 -1.56
C GLU A 162 7.32 19.30 -0.02
N TYR A 163 8.36 19.94 0.53
CA TYR A 163 8.60 20.01 1.98
C TYR A 163 7.63 20.96 2.72
N CYS A 164 6.95 21.83 1.98
CA CYS A 164 6.06 22.84 2.51
C CYS A 164 4.59 22.62 2.12
N GLY A 165 4.28 21.43 1.60
CA GLY A 165 2.92 21.07 1.20
C GLY A 165 2.51 21.69 -0.13
N GLU A 166 3.43 22.38 -0.82
CA GLU A 166 3.24 22.74 -2.22
C GLU A 166 3.32 21.45 -3.03
N GLU A 167 2.17 20.99 -3.53
CA GLU A 167 2.17 19.96 -4.56
C GLU A 167 2.90 20.53 -5.77
N ASP A 168 3.97 19.85 -6.20
CA ASP A 168 4.63 20.13 -7.46
C ASP A 168 3.55 20.07 -8.55
N SER A 169 3.22 21.21 -9.17
CA SER A 169 2.07 21.34 -10.09
C SER A 169 2.14 20.30 -11.21
N ARG A 170 3.36 19.97 -11.66
CA ARG A 170 3.64 18.92 -12.65
C ARG A 170 3.24 17.53 -12.17
N LYS A 171 3.32 17.26 -10.86
CA LYS A 171 2.97 15.98 -10.26
C LYS A 171 1.47 15.81 -10.08
N ALA A 172 0.77 16.89 -9.72
CA ALA A 172 -0.69 16.93 -9.72
C ALA A 172 -1.22 16.71 -11.14
N GLU A 173 -0.67 17.44 -12.12
CA GLU A 173 -1.00 17.28 -13.55
C GLU A 173 -0.72 15.85 -14.05
N ASN A 174 0.44 15.28 -13.76
CA ASN A 174 0.77 13.90 -14.13
C ASN A 174 -0.19 12.87 -13.50
N ARG A 175 -0.66 13.12 -12.27
CA ARG A 175 -1.63 12.25 -11.59
C ARG A 175 -2.99 12.32 -12.25
N GLU A 176 -3.44 13.51 -12.64
CA GLU A 176 -4.68 13.71 -13.40
C GLU A 176 -4.61 13.03 -14.77
N ILE A 177 -3.49 13.20 -15.49
CA ILE A 177 -3.24 12.53 -16.77
C ILE A 177 -3.29 11.00 -16.60
N ALA A 178 -2.64 10.46 -15.57
CA ALA A 178 -2.64 9.03 -15.30
C ALA A 178 -4.06 8.49 -15.01
N LEU A 179 -4.84 9.20 -14.19
CA LEU A 179 -6.23 8.84 -13.89
C LEU A 179 -7.11 8.87 -15.14
N PHE A 180 -6.93 9.90 -15.98
CA PHE A 180 -7.66 10.01 -17.25
C PHE A 180 -7.34 8.84 -18.20
N LEU A 181 -6.07 8.45 -18.32
CA LEU A 181 -5.65 7.30 -19.14
C LEU A 181 -6.22 5.97 -18.62
N ILE A 182 -6.27 5.79 -17.29
CA ILE A 182 -6.87 4.59 -16.68
C ILE A 182 -8.37 4.51 -17.02
N LEU A 183 -9.11 5.61 -16.85
CA LEU A 183 -10.55 5.65 -17.15
C LEU A 183 -10.83 5.38 -18.64
N LEU A 184 -10.02 5.95 -19.55
CA LEU A 184 -10.13 5.65 -20.98
C LEU A 184 -9.87 4.17 -21.27
N ALA A 185 -8.84 3.58 -20.67
CA ALA A 185 -8.54 2.17 -20.84
C ALA A 185 -9.69 1.28 -20.34
N GLU A 186 -10.28 1.59 -19.18
CA GLU A 186 -11.44 0.86 -18.64
C GLU A 186 -12.64 0.93 -19.58
N VAL A 187 -12.98 2.11 -20.10
CA VAL A 187 -14.09 2.28 -21.04
C VAL A 187 -13.87 1.47 -22.33
N VAL A 188 -12.64 1.48 -22.86
CA VAL A 188 -12.30 0.73 -24.08
C VAL A 188 -12.39 -0.78 -23.83
N ILE A 189 -11.87 -1.27 -22.70
CA ILE A 189 -11.90 -2.69 -22.34
C ILE A 189 -13.35 -3.16 -22.14
N LEU A 190 -14.14 -2.43 -21.35
CA LEU A 190 -15.53 -2.77 -21.07
C LEU A 190 -16.40 -2.68 -22.34
N GLY A 191 -16.21 -1.64 -23.15
CA GLY A 191 -16.91 -1.48 -24.43
C GLY A 191 -16.59 -2.63 -25.40
N SER A 192 -15.30 -2.98 -25.51
CA SER A 192 -14.85 -4.10 -26.35
C SER A 192 -15.43 -5.44 -25.87
N ALA A 193 -15.43 -5.68 -24.55
CA ALA A 193 -16.01 -6.87 -23.96
C ALA A 193 -17.52 -6.98 -24.24
N LEU A 194 -18.27 -5.88 -24.09
CA LEU A 194 -19.71 -5.82 -24.38
C LEU A 194 -20.00 -6.06 -25.87
N LEU A 195 -19.22 -5.47 -26.77
CA LEU A 195 -19.36 -5.69 -28.20
C LEU A 195 -19.08 -7.14 -28.58
N LEU A 196 -18.00 -7.73 -28.08
CA LEU A 196 -17.68 -9.14 -28.30
C LEU A 196 -18.77 -10.05 -27.75
N PHE A 197 -19.30 -9.75 -26.56
CA PHE A 197 -20.41 -10.50 -25.99
C PHE A 197 -21.65 -10.43 -26.89
N HIS A 198 -22.02 -9.23 -27.37
CA HIS A 198 -23.16 -9.04 -28.25
C HIS A 198 -23.00 -9.79 -29.58
N ILE A 199 -21.82 -9.71 -30.20
CA ILE A 199 -21.49 -10.46 -31.43
C ILE A 199 -21.58 -11.97 -31.17
N CYS A 200 -20.97 -12.47 -30.09
CA CYS A 200 -21.02 -13.89 -29.72
C CYS A 200 -22.45 -14.38 -29.53
N VAL A 201 -23.29 -13.64 -28.80
CA VAL A 201 -24.70 -14.01 -28.56
C VAL A 201 -25.49 -13.98 -29.86
N SER A 202 -25.34 -12.92 -30.67
CA SER A 202 -26.01 -12.79 -31.96
C SER A 202 -25.63 -13.92 -32.91
N HIS A 203 -24.33 -14.22 -33.03
CA HIS A 203 -23.83 -15.32 -33.84
C HIS A 203 -24.38 -16.68 -33.35
N ARG A 204 -24.37 -16.93 -32.04
CA ARG A 204 -24.90 -18.16 -31.44
C ARG A 204 -26.41 -18.31 -31.68
N ARG A 205 -27.18 -17.21 -31.66
CA ARG A 205 -28.61 -17.20 -32.02
C ARG A 205 -28.81 -17.53 -33.50
N LYS A 206 -28.05 -16.90 -34.41
CA LYS A 206 -28.11 -17.18 -35.85
C LYS A 206 -27.76 -18.64 -36.16
N MET A 207 -26.68 -19.17 -35.59
CA MET A 207 -26.29 -20.58 -35.76
C MET A 207 -27.35 -21.55 -35.23
N LYS A 208 -28.00 -21.26 -34.09
CA LYS A 208 -29.12 -22.07 -33.60
C LYS A 208 -30.31 -22.04 -34.55
N ALA A 209 -30.63 -20.90 -35.16
CA ALA A 209 -31.72 -20.80 -36.13
C ALA A 209 -31.43 -21.61 -37.40
N ILE A 210 -30.22 -21.48 -37.97
CA ILE A 210 -29.78 -22.25 -39.15
C ILE A 210 -29.80 -23.76 -38.86
N ARG A 211 -29.34 -24.19 -37.68
CA ARG A 211 -29.36 -25.61 -37.32
C ARG A 211 -30.78 -26.17 -37.22
N ARG A 212 -31.74 -25.37 -36.71
CA ARG A 212 -33.16 -25.74 -36.64
C ARG A 212 -33.79 -25.83 -38.03
N SER A 213 -33.51 -24.89 -38.93
CA SER A 213 -34.06 -24.94 -40.29
C SER A 213 -33.49 -26.12 -41.08
N LEU A 214 -32.18 -26.40 -40.95
CA LEU A 214 -31.54 -27.55 -41.59
C LEU A 214 -32.10 -28.88 -41.07
N LYS A 215 -32.33 -29.00 -39.75
CA LYS A 215 -32.95 -30.19 -39.16
C LYS A 215 -34.35 -30.42 -39.73
N LYS A 216 -35.20 -29.39 -39.79
CA LYS A 216 -36.54 -29.49 -40.39
C LYS A 216 -36.50 -29.87 -41.87
N TYR A 217 -35.53 -29.33 -42.62
CA TYR A 217 -35.35 -29.67 -44.03
C TYR A 217 -34.98 -31.16 -44.22
N LEU A 218 -34.06 -31.67 -43.40
CA LEU A 218 -33.66 -33.09 -43.41
C LEU A 218 -34.80 -34.02 -43.00
N GLU A 219 -35.57 -33.68 -41.95
CA GLU A 219 -36.74 -34.45 -41.52
C GLU A 219 -37.77 -34.55 -42.65
N LYS A 220 -38.12 -33.42 -43.28
CA LYS A 220 -39.04 -33.40 -44.42
C LYS A 220 -38.53 -34.23 -45.60
N LYS A 221 -37.24 -34.14 -45.92
CA LYS A 221 -36.63 -34.92 -47.00
C LYS A 221 -36.62 -36.42 -46.70
N LEU A 222 -36.44 -36.80 -45.43
CA LEU A 222 -36.49 -38.20 -45.00
C LEU A 222 -37.93 -38.75 -45.09
N GLU A 223 -38.93 -37.98 -44.66
CA GLU A 223 -40.35 -38.33 -44.81
C GLU A 223 -40.73 -38.52 -46.29
N GLU A 224 -40.32 -37.60 -47.18
CA GLU A 224 -40.53 -37.74 -48.63
C GLU A 224 -39.92 -39.05 -49.18
N LEU A 225 -38.71 -39.41 -48.75
CA LEU A 225 -38.03 -40.65 -49.20
C LEU A 225 -38.66 -41.93 -48.63
N MET A 226 -39.14 -41.91 -47.39
CA MET A 226 -39.84 -43.05 -46.78
C MET A 226 -41.20 -43.27 -47.45
N GLY A 227 -41.97 -42.21 -47.71
CA GLY A 227 -43.23 -42.32 -48.46
C GLY A 227 -43.05 -42.92 -49.86
N MET A 228 -42.01 -42.49 -50.59
CA MET A 228 -41.67 -43.08 -51.89
C MET A 228 -41.22 -44.56 -51.82
N THR A 229 -40.78 -45.03 -50.66
CA THR A 229 -40.35 -46.43 -50.45
C THR A 229 -41.54 -47.31 -50.08
N ASP A 230 -42.45 -46.80 -49.24
CA ASP A 230 -43.71 -47.48 -48.91
C ASP A 230 -44.62 -47.60 -50.14
N ASP A 231 -44.77 -46.53 -50.93
CA ASP A 231 -45.52 -46.55 -52.20
C ASP A 231 -44.99 -47.61 -53.19
N LYS A 232 -43.66 -47.82 -53.19
CA LYS A 232 -43.05 -48.88 -54.01
C LYS A 232 -43.28 -50.27 -53.42
N MET A 233 -43.29 -50.42 -52.10
CA MET A 233 -43.49 -51.71 -51.45
C MET A 233 -44.94 -52.20 -51.60
N ASP A 234 -45.90 -51.29 -51.58
CA ASP A 234 -47.31 -51.58 -51.87
C ASP A 234 -47.56 -51.98 -53.33
N ASP A 235 -46.84 -51.37 -54.30
CA ASP A 235 -46.93 -51.74 -55.72
C ASP A 235 -46.38 -53.16 -56.00
N PHE A 236 -45.42 -53.65 -55.22
CA PHE A 236 -44.93 -55.04 -55.29
C PHE A 236 -45.83 -56.05 -54.54
N GLY A 237 -46.69 -55.60 -53.62
CA GLY A 237 -47.63 -56.44 -52.86
C GLY A 237 -48.91 -56.84 -53.63
N ILE A 238 -49.21 -56.17 -54.75
CA ILE A 238 -50.44 -56.37 -55.53
C ILE A 238 -50.23 -57.30 -56.75
N ARG A 239 -49.03 -57.88 -56.92
CA ARG A 239 -48.81 -58.99 -57.88
C ARG A 239 -48.58 -60.32 -57.17
N LYS A 240 -49.67 -60.95 -56.74
CA LYS A 240 -49.73 -62.41 -56.53
C LYS A 240 -51.14 -62.92 -56.73
#